data_AF-A0A0C3QLX0-F1
#
_entry.id   AF-A0A0C3QLX0-F1
#
_cell.length_a   1.000
_cell.length_b   1.000
_cell.length_c   1.000
_cell.angle_alpha   90.00
_cell.angle_beta   90.00
_cell.angle_gamma   90.00
#
_symmetry.space_group_name_H-M   'P 1'
#
loop_
_entity.id
_entity.type
_entity.pdbx_description
1 polymer ?
#
loop_
_entity_poly.entity_id
_entity_poly.type
_entity_poly.pdbx_seq_one_letter_code
_entity_poly.pdbx_strand_id
1 'polypeptide(L)'
;MPARFVAKNPALAPLFAAVGFAIAGSGWFAFNVLKNDPVVVLNKQGEQDPWNQVKQHQNTKLYSPNSGFWQERVGVPDPRAAFLSSDSSSASQRAKDKVNEIKARGVGNREH
;
A
#
# COMPACT_ATOMS: atom_id res chain seq x y z
N MET A 1 -37.12 7.98 19.79
CA MET A 1 -36.32 7.06 20.65
C MET A 1 -36.45 5.62 20.13
N PRO A 2 -35.75 5.24 19.05
CA PRO A 2 -35.85 3.90 18.44
C PRO A 2 -35.48 2.77 19.42
N ALA A 3 -34.50 3.00 20.30
CA ALA A 3 -34.14 2.06 21.37
C ALA A 3 -35.31 1.72 22.31
N ARG A 4 -36.18 2.69 22.61
CA ARG A 4 -37.36 2.47 23.45
C ARG A 4 -38.52 1.78 22.72
N PHE A 5 -38.52 1.81 21.39
CA PHE A 5 -39.48 1.09 20.57
C PHE A 5 -39.11 -0.40 20.44
N VAL A 6 -37.82 -0.69 20.28
CA VAL A 6 -37.30 -2.07 20.25
C VAL A 6 -37.45 -2.76 21.61
N ALA A 7 -37.22 -2.04 22.72
CA ALA A 7 -37.42 -2.57 24.06
C ALA A 7 -38.88 -2.96 24.36
N LYS A 8 -39.85 -2.29 23.72
CA LYS A 8 -41.28 -2.60 23.84
C LYS A 8 -41.75 -3.72 22.90
N ASN A 9 -40.98 -4.00 21.84
CA ASN A 9 -41.31 -4.98 20.80
C ASN A 9 -40.08 -5.85 20.50
N PRO A 10 -39.75 -6.82 21.37
CA PRO A 10 -38.53 -7.63 21.23
C PRO A 10 -38.51 -8.47 19.95
N ALA A 11 -39.67 -8.78 19.37
CA ALA A 11 -39.79 -9.49 18.09
C ALA A 11 -39.18 -8.71 16.90
N LEU A 12 -39.05 -7.38 17.00
CA LEU A 12 -38.47 -6.54 15.94
C LEU A 12 -36.95 -6.35 16.10
N ALA A 13 -36.38 -6.70 17.25
CA ALA A 13 -34.94 -6.61 17.51
C ALA A 13 -34.05 -7.30 16.46
N PRO A 14 -34.33 -8.55 16.00
CA PRO A 14 -33.49 -9.20 14.99
C PRO A 14 -33.47 -8.46 13.64
N LEU A 15 -34.57 -7.80 13.25
CA LEU A 15 -34.62 -7.01 12.02
C LEU A 15 -33.68 -5.80 12.10
N PHE A 16 -33.75 -5.05 13.20
CA PHE A 16 -32.86 -3.90 13.40
C PHE A 16 -31.39 -4.33 13.56
N ALA A 17 -31.14 -5.49 14.17
CA ALA A 17 -29.81 -6.06 14.23
C ALA A 17 -29.29 -6.38 12.83
N ALA A 18 -30.05 -7.08 11.99
CA ALA A 18 -29.65 -7.43 10.63
C ALA A 18 -29.34 -6.19 9.77
N VAL A 19 -30.21 -5.17 9.84
CA VAL A 19 -29.99 -3.90 9.12
C VAL A 19 -28.77 -3.15 9.67
N GLY A 20 -28.61 -3.12 10.99
CA GLY A 20 -27.44 -2.52 11.64
C GLY A 20 -26.13 -3.20 11.22
N PHE A 21 -26.12 -4.53 11.17
CA PHE A 21 -24.98 -5.32 10.68
C PHE A 21 -24.68 -5.02 9.20
N ALA A 22 -25.70 -4.86 8.35
CA ALA A 22 -25.49 -4.54 6.95
C ALA A 22 -24.82 -3.16 6.76
N ILE A 23 -25.30 -2.13 7.47
CA ILE A 23 -24.73 -0.78 7.38
C ILE A 23 -23.31 -0.74 7.96
N ALA A 24 -23.11 -1.34 9.14
CA ALA A 24 -21.80 -1.39 9.77
C ALA A 24 -20.79 -2.19 8.94
N GLY A 25 -21.20 -3.34 8.40
CA GLY A 25 -20.38 -4.19 7.54
C GLY A 25 -19.99 -3.49 6.23
N SER A 26 -20.93 -2.78 5.60
CA SER A 26 -20.68 -1.98 4.39
C SER A 26 -19.66 -0.87 4.64
N GLY A 27 -19.86 -0.08 5.71
CA GLY A 27 -18.93 0.99 6.09
C GLY A 27 -17.54 0.46 6.43
N TRP A 28 -17.45 -0.63 7.20
CA TRP A 28 -16.18 -1.26 7.53
C TRP A 28 -15.45 -1.79 6.30
N PHE A 29 -16.16 -2.46 5.39
CA PHE A 29 -15.57 -2.98 4.16
C PHE A 29 -15.04 -1.87 3.25
N ALA A 30 -15.83 -0.81 3.03
CA ALA A 30 -15.39 0.34 2.25
C ALA A 30 -14.14 1.01 2.85
N PHE A 31 -14.10 1.16 4.17
CA PHE A 31 -12.94 1.70 4.87
C PHE A 31 -11.72 0.78 4.77
N ASN A 32 -11.91 -0.54 4.87
CA ASN A 32 -10.84 -1.51 4.73
C ASN A 32 -10.22 -1.47 3.33
N VAL A 33 -11.04 -1.38 2.28
CA VAL A 33 -10.56 -1.22 0.90
C VAL A 33 -9.79 0.09 0.76
N LEU A 34 -10.34 1.21 1.23
CA LEU A 34 -9.66 2.50 1.13
C LEU A 34 -8.27 2.52 1.80
N LYS A 35 -8.12 1.83 2.93
CA LYS A 35 -6.87 1.82 3.70
C LYS A 35 -5.84 0.82 3.21
N ASN A 36 -6.28 -0.39 2.86
CA ASN A 36 -5.39 -1.54 2.67
C ASN A 36 -5.26 -1.96 1.20
N ASP A 37 -6.11 -1.45 0.31
CA ASP A 37 -6.07 -1.83 -1.11
C ASP A 37 -4.99 -1.03 -1.87
N PRO A 38 -4.04 -1.71 -2.53
CA PRO A 38 -2.97 -1.06 -3.28
C PRO A 38 -3.44 -0.40 -4.60
N VAL A 39 -4.71 -0.54 -4.99
CA VAL A 39 -5.26 0.10 -6.20
C VAL A 39 -5.77 1.52 -5.90
N VAL A 40 -6.05 1.86 -4.65
CA VAL A 40 -6.66 3.14 -4.27
C VAL A 40 -5.58 4.15 -3.88
N VAL A 41 -5.40 5.19 -4.68
CA VAL A 41 -4.49 6.30 -4.37
C VAL A 41 -5.23 7.36 -3.57
N LEU A 42 -5.15 7.27 -2.23
CA LEU A 42 -5.70 8.30 -1.33
C LEU A 42 -4.67 9.38 -0.97
N ASN A 43 -3.42 8.99 -0.83
CA ASN A 43 -2.37 9.88 -0.36
C ASN A 43 -1.69 10.56 -1.56
N LYS A 44 -1.92 11.86 -1.73
CA LYS A 44 -1.24 12.68 -2.75
C LYS A 44 0.10 13.26 -2.29
N GLN A 45 0.44 13.14 -1.00
CA GLN A 45 1.62 13.75 -0.40
C GLN A 45 2.73 12.75 -0.04
N GLY A 46 2.40 11.47 0.12
CA GLY A 46 3.36 10.38 0.38
C GLY A 46 3.69 9.57 -0.87
N GLU A 47 4.09 8.31 -0.67
CA GLU A 47 4.36 7.34 -1.73
C GLU A 47 3.12 7.18 -2.63
N GLN A 48 3.23 7.63 -3.89
CA GLN A 48 2.10 7.69 -4.83
C GLN A 48 1.84 6.38 -5.57
N ASP A 49 2.72 5.38 -5.39
CA ASP A 49 2.70 4.10 -6.08
C ASP A 49 2.34 2.95 -5.12
N PRO A 50 1.09 2.85 -4.64
CA PRO A 50 0.67 1.84 -3.66
C PRO A 50 0.85 0.39 -4.14
N TRP A 51 0.82 0.14 -5.46
CA TRP A 51 1.14 -1.17 -6.06
C TRP A 51 2.59 -1.62 -5.83
N ASN A 52 3.51 -0.69 -5.55
CA ASN A 52 4.91 -1.02 -5.29
C ASN A 52 5.16 -1.46 -3.83
N GLN A 53 4.20 -1.23 -2.92
CA GLN A 53 4.34 -1.56 -1.49
C GLN A 53 3.93 -3.00 -1.14
N VAL A 54 3.28 -3.70 -2.07
CA VAL A 54 2.81 -5.08 -1.86
C VAL A 54 3.99 -6.04 -1.97
N LYS A 55 4.34 -6.65 -0.83
CA LYS A 55 5.37 -7.69 -0.71
C LYS A 55 4.83 -9.07 -1.06
N GLN A 56 5.70 -10.00 -1.44
CA GLN A 56 5.27 -11.35 -1.86
C GLN A 56 4.50 -12.16 -0.80
N HIS A 57 4.74 -11.92 0.48
CA HIS A 57 4.07 -12.62 1.58
C HIS A 57 2.76 -11.95 2.01
N GLN A 58 2.44 -10.79 1.46
CA GLN A 58 1.23 -10.07 1.82
C GLN A 58 0.08 -10.49 0.91
N ASN A 59 -0.98 -10.98 1.54
CA ASN A 59 -2.23 -11.27 0.85
C ASN A 59 -3.05 -9.99 0.71
N THR A 60 -3.28 -9.55 -0.52
CA THR A 60 -4.15 -8.39 -0.83
C THR A 60 -5.65 -8.76 -0.82
N LYS A 61 -5.99 -10.06 -0.86
CA LYS A 61 -7.39 -10.49 -0.89
C LYS A 61 -8.04 -10.29 0.47
N LEU A 62 -9.32 -9.91 0.49
CA LEU A 62 -10.13 -9.81 1.70
C LEU A 62 -10.08 -11.10 2.54
N TYR A 63 -10.06 -12.25 1.88
CA TYR A 63 -9.91 -13.55 2.52
C TYR A 63 -9.07 -14.48 1.65
N SER A 64 -8.22 -15.28 2.29
CA SER A 64 -7.48 -16.35 1.63
C SER A 64 -7.65 -17.64 2.44
N PRO A 65 -8.21 -18.70 1.84
CA PRO A 65 -8.36 -19.98 2.53
C PRO A 65 -7.03 -20.70 2.77
N ASN A 66 -5.96 -20.30 2.04
CA ASN A 66 -4.62 -20.86 2.21
C ASN A 66 -3.69 -19.82 2.84
N SER A 67 -3.82 -19.63 4.15
CA SER A 67 -2.96 -18.70 4.91
C SER A 67 -1.51 -19.18 4.99
N GLY A 68 -1.26 -20.50 4.99
CA GLY A 68 0.07 -21.10 5.06
C GLY A 68 0.98 -20.67 3.92
N PHE A 69 0.46 -20.65 2.68
CA PHE A 69 1.19 -20.19 1.50
C PHE A 69 1.78 -18.77 1.63
N TRP A 70 1.08 -17.87 2.32
CA TRP A 70 1.54 -16.50 2.53
C TRP A 70 2.58 -16.43 3.64
N GLN A 71 2.39 -17.22 4.70
CA GLN A 71 3.31 -17.27 5.85
C GLN A 71 4.67 -17.86 5.46
N GLU A 72 4.69 -18.89 4.62
CA GLU A 72 5.93 -19.50 4.10
C GLU A 72 6.80 -18.53 3.32
N ARG A 73 6.21 -17.46 2.78
CA ARG A 73 6.93 -16.45 1.97
C ARG A 73 7.45 -15.29 2.80
N VAL A 74 7.20 -15.27 4.11
CA VAL A 74 7.72 -14.24 5.00
C VAL A 74 9.25 -14.32 5.00
N GLY A 75 9.91 -13.25 4.56
CA GLY A 75 11.38 -13.18 4.47
C GLY A 75 11.98 -13.65 3.14
N VAL A 76 11.17 -14.10 2.18
CA VAL A 76 11.65 -14.35 0.82
C VAL A 76 11.99 -13.00 0.16
N PRO A 77 13.20 -12.82 -0.41
CA PRO A 77 13.55 -11.59 -1.12
C PRO A 77 12.60 -11.33 -2.29
N ASP A 78 12.02 -10.13 -2.35
CA ASP A 78 11.13 -9.78 -3.46
C ASP A 78 11.92 -9.85 -4.78
N PRO A 79 11.42 -10.55 -5.82
CA PRO A 79 12.13 -10.73 -7.09
C PRO A 79 12.34 -9.40 -7.82
N ARG A 80 11.58 -8.36 -7.45
CA ARG A 80 11.77 -6.98 -7.94
C ARG A 80 13.10 -6.38 -7.50
N ALA A 81 13.61 -6.76 -6.32
CA ALA A 81 14.87 -6.23 -5.79
C ALA A 81 16.05 -6.54 -6.73
N ALA A 82 16.02 -7.68 -7.43
CA ALA A 82 17.03 -8.06 -8.41
C ALA A 82 17.10 -7.09 -9.61
N PHE A 83 15.99 -6.44 -9.97
CA PHE A 83 15.92 -5.48 -11.08
C PHE A 83 16.20 -4.04 -10.65
N LEU A 84 15.88 -3.67 -9.41
CA LEU A 84 16.17 -2.34 -8.86
C LEU A 84 17.68 -2.14 -8.58
N SER A 85 18.40 -3.21 -8.27
CA SER A 85 19.86 -3.16 -8.05
C SER A 85 20.66 -2.84 -9.32
N SER A 86 20.16 -3.20 -10.51
CA SER A 86 20.84 -2.86 -11.77
C SER A 86 20.67 -1.39 -12.15
N ASP A 87 19.48 -0.80 -11.93
CA ASP A 87 19.22 0.60 -12.30
C ASP A 87 19.90 1.62 -11.38
N SER A 88 19.93 1.36 -10.07
CA SER A 88 20.59 2.23 -9.09
C SER A 88 22.11 2.32 -9.29
N SER A 89 22.75 1.25 -9.76
CA SER A 89 24.17 1.27 -10.13
C SER A 89 24.43 2.18 -11.34
N SER A 90 23.59 2.15 -12.36
CA SER A 90 23.74 2.98 -13.56
C SER A 90 23.41 4.46 -13.32
N ALA A 91 22.42 4.76 -12.47
CA ALA A 91 22.07 6.12 -12.08
C ALA A 91 23.14 6.77 -11.18
N SER A 92 23.73 6.00 -10.25
CA SER A 92 24.86 6.46 -9.42
C SER A 92 26.11 6.72 -10.27
N GLN A 93 26.40 5.86 -11.25
CA GLN A 93 27.48 6.07 -12.21
C GLN A 93 27.27 7.36 -13.02
N ARG A 94 26.09 7.56 -13.63
CA ARG A 94 25.78 8.77 -14.44
C ARG A 94 25.86 10.07 -13.63
N ALA A 95 25.48 10.04 -12.36
CA ALA A 95 25.60 11.19 -11.46
C ALA A 95 27.08 11.52 -11.16
N LYS A 96 27.92 10.50 -10.90
CA LYS A 96 29.36 10.67 -10.71
C LYS A 96 30.04 11.18 -11.98
N ASP A 97 29.64 10.69 -13.14
CA ASP A 97 30.18 11.11 -14.43
C ASP A 97 29.89 12.59 -14.72
N LYS A 98 28.66 13.07 -14.44
CA LYS A 98 28.33 14.50 -14.58
C LYS A 98 29.09 15.39 -13.61
N VAL A 99 29.29 14.96 -12.37
CA VAL A 99 30.08 15.72 -11.38
C VAL A 99 31.55 15.82 -11.82
N ASN A 100 32.12 14.74 -12.34
CA ASN A 100 33.47 14.74 -12.90
C ASN A 100 33.57 15.64 -14.14
N GLU A 101 32.55 15.62 -15.01
CA GLU A 101 32.48 16.51 -16.18
C GLU A 101 32.44 17.99 -15.78
N ILE A 102 31.61 18.37 -14.82
CA ILE A 102 31.53 19.75 -14.31
C ILE A 102 32.85 20.17 -13.66
N LYS A 103 33.50 19.26 -12.91
CA LYS A 103 34.80 19.51 -12.29
C LYS A 103 35.89 19.72 -13.35
N ALA A 104 35.89 18.96 -14.44
CA ALA A 104 36.82 19.14 -15.56
C ALA A 104 36.57 20.49 -16.29
N ARG A 105 35.31 20.87 -16.51
CA ARG A 105 34.94 22.17 -17.10
C ARG A 105 35.32 23.36 -16.21
N GLY A 106 35.19 23.23 -14.88
CA GLY A 106 35.55 24.27 -13.91
C GLY A 106 37.05 24.43 -13.65
N VAL A 107 37.88 23.48 -14.11
CA VAL A 107 39.34 23.59 -14.08
C VAL A 107 39.87 24.36 -15.30
N GLY A 108 39.25 24.18 -16.48
CA GLY A 108 39.66 24.91 -17.70
C GLY A 108 39.36 26.42 -17.70
N ASN A 109 38.47 26.90 -16.83
CA ASN A 109 38.08 28.32 -16.77
C ASN A 109 38.86 29.14 -15.71
N ARG A 110 39.93 28.57 -15.13
CA ARG A 110 40.78 29.23 -14.11
C ARG A 110 42.18 29.62 -14.61
N GLU A 111 42.46 29.43 -15.90
CA GLU A 111 43.77 29.72 -16.51
C GLU A 111 43.76 30.87 -17.53
N HIS A 112 42.77 31.78 -17.47
CA HIS A 112 42.77 33.04 -18.21
C HIS A 112 42.65 34.24 -17.28
#